data_AF-A0A350DMF1-F1
#
_entry.id   AF-A0A350DMF1-F1
#
_cell.length_a   1.000
_cell.length_b   1.000
_cell.length_c   1.000
_cell.angle_alpha   90.00
_cell.angle_beta   90.00
_cell.angle_gamma   90.00
#
_symmetry.space_group_name_H-M   'P 1'
#
loop_
_entity.id
_entity.type
_entity.pdbx_description
1 polymer ?
#
loop_
_entity_poly.entity_id
_entity_poly.type
_entity_poly.pdbx_seq_one_letter_code
_entity_poly.pdbx_strand_id
1 'polypeptide(L)' 'AVVVITDASGSNLMNGSQTAGDYKLSGTPPFNVQIDNVKNVSLMLNEEAVALDSYATGTQASFELAP' A
#
# COMPACT_ATOMS: atom_id res chain seq x y z
N ALA A 1 4.84 10.54 -0.70
CA ALA A 1 5.47 9.21 -0.67
C ALA A 1 5.24 8.58 -2.03
N VAL A 2 6.21 7.89 -2.60
CA VAL A 2 5.99 7.02 -3.76
C VAL A 2 5.34 5.73 -3.27
N VAL A 3 4.17 5.45 -3.82
CA VAL A 3 3.37 4.27 -3.48
C VAL A 3 3.02 3.53 -4.77
N VAL A 4 3.25 2.22 -4.78
CA VAL A 4 2.85 1.32 -5.85
C VAL A 4 2.00 0.22 -5.24
N ILE A 5 0.77 0.10 -5.72
CA ILE A 5 -0.17 -0.95 -5.30
C ILE A 5 -0.71 -1.63 -6.56
N THR A 6 -0.51 -2.94 -6.64
CA THR A 6 -1.07 -3.77 -7.70
C THR A 6 -1.94 -4.86 -7.10
N ASP A 7 -2.94 -5.28 -7.85
CA ASP A 7 -3.81 -6.39 -7.45
C ASP A 7 -3.30 -7.73 -8.01
N ALA A 8 -3.99 -8.83 -7.70
CA ALA A 8 -3.62 -10.18 -8.12
C ALA A 8 -3.71 -10.40 -9.65
N SER A 9 -4.50 -9.58 -10.34
CA SER A 9 -4.61 -9.61 -11.80
C SER A 9 -3.43 -8.91 -12.49
N GLY A 10 -2.56 -8.24 -11.71
CA GLY A 10 -1.51 -7.37 -12.22
C GLY A 10 -2.01 -5.97 -12.58
N SER A 11 -3.23 -5.61 -12.18
CA SER A 11 -3.77 -4.27 -12.39
C SER A 11 -3.13 -3.28 -11.42
N ASN A 12 -2.62 -2.17 -11.94
CA ASN A 12 -2.09 -1.09 -11.11
C ASN A 12 -3.25 -0.29 -10.51
N LEU A 13 -3.46 -0.43 -9.19
CA LEU A 13 -4.45 0.36 -8.45
C LEU A 13 -3.90 1.74 -8.10
N MET A 14 -2.60 1.82 -7.81
CA MET A 14 -1.89 3.05 -7.50
C MET A 14 -0.45 2.93 -7.99
N ASN A 15 0.10 3.97 -8.60
CA ASN A 15 1.50 3.98 -9.03
C ASN A 15 2.06 5.40 -9.01
N GLY A 16 3.21 5.57 -8.36
CA GLY A 16 3.98 6.82 -8.38
C GLY A 16 3.84 7.66 -7.12
N SER A 17 4.26 8.92 -7.21
CA SER A 17 4.23 9.87 -6.10
C SER A 17 2.81 10.26 -5.74
N GLN A 18 2.42 10.01 -4.49
CA GLN A 18 1.12 10.40 -3.96
C GLN A 18 1.23 11.70 -3.17
N THR A 19 0.27 12.59 -3.44
CA THR A 19 0.03 13.81 -2.65
C THR A 19 -0.75 13.48 -1.39
N ALA A 20 -0.77 14.38 -0.41
CA ALA A 20 -1.57 14.21 0.80
C ALA A 20 -3.07 14.11 0.46
N GLY A 21 -3.76 13.15 1.08
CA GLY A 21 -5.18 12.90 0.89
C GLY A 21 -5.54 11.43 1.13
N ASP A 22 -6.84 11.14 1.11
CA ASP A 22 -7.37 9.79 1.25
C ASP A 22 -7.65 9.18 -0.11
N TYR A 23 -7.15 7.96 -0.34
CA TYR A 23 -7.36 7.23 -1.58
C TYR A 23 -8.12 5.95 -1.29
N LYS A 24 -9.26 5.75 -1.95
CA LYS A 24 -10.02 4.52 -1.88
C LYS A 24 -9.69 3.65 -3.09
N LEU A 25 -8.99 2.55 -2.84
CA LEU A 25 -8.63 1.57 -3.86
C LEU A 25 -9.55 0.36 -3.78
N SER A 26 -9.85 -0.25 -4.92
CA SER A 26 -10.62 -1.48 -5.02
C SER A 26 -10.02 -2.33 -6.14
N GLY A 27 -9.84 -3.62 -5.86
CA GLY A 27 -9.25 -4.57 -6.80
C GLY A 27 -9.38 -5.98 -6.26
N THR A 28 -8.76 -6.94 -6.96
CA THR A 28 -8.81 -8.35 -6.55
C THR A 28 -7.59 -8.70 -5.69
N PRO A 29 -7.76 -9.11 -4.43
CA PRO A 29 -6.65 -9.55 -3.59
C PRO A 29 -6.01 -10.85 -4.12
N PRO A 30 -4.75 -11.16 -3.74
CA PRO A 30 -3.86 -10.36 -2.89
C PRO A 30 -3.39 -9.05 -3.53
N PHE A 31 -3.14 -8.03 -2.70
CA PHE A 31 -2.58 -6.74 -3.09
C PHE A 31 -1.08 -6.71 -2.82
N ASN A 32 -0.29 -6.42 -3.84
CA ASN A 32 1.13 -6.15 -3.69
C ASN A 32 1.32 -4.66 -3.42
N VAL A 33 1.92 -4.33 -2.28
CA VAL A 33 2.08 -2.96 -1.80
C VAL A 33 3.57 -2.64 -1.65
N GLN A 34 4.00 -1.56 -2.29
CA GLN A 34 5.34 -1.00 -2.18
C GLN A 34 5.25 0.47 -1.80
N ILE A 35 5.98 0.84 -0.76
CA ILE A 35 5.97 2.20 -0.20
C ILE A 35 7.41 2.62 0.05
N ASP A 36 7.79 3.81 -0.42
CA ASP A 36 9.15 4.36 -0.21
C ASP A 36 9.39 4.87 1.22
N ASN A 37 8.35 5.43 1.84
CA ASN A 37 8.39 6.02 3.16
C ASN A 37 7.08 5.79 3.91
N VAL A 38 7.02 4.68 4.66
CA VAL A 38 5.86 4.29 5.48
C VAL A 38 5.48 5.32 6.54
N LYS A 39 6.41 6.19 6.98
CA LYS A 39 6.11 7.24 7.96
C LYS A 39 5.14 8.30 7.43
N ASN A 40 5.00 8.39 6.12
CA ASN A 40 4.13 9.35 5.43
C ASN A 40 2.86 8.70 4.88
N VAL A 41 2.63 7.41 5.16
CA VAL A 41 1.51 6.64 4.59
C VAL A 41 0.78 5.92 5.73
N SER A 42 -0.54 5.98 5.70
CA SER A 42 -1.41 5.11 6.48
C SER A 42 -2.18 4.21 5.51
N LEU A 43 -2.33 2.93 5.86
CA LEU A 43 -3.04 1.97 5.03
C LEU A 43 -4.09 1.25 5.88
N MET A 44 -5.28 1.11 5.32
CA MET A 44 -6.37 0.34 5.91
C MET A 44 -6.84 -0.70 4.90
N LEU A 45 -6.99 -1.95 5.35
CA LEU A 45 -7.56 -3.05 4.58
C LEU A 45 -8.87 -3.44 5.24
N ASN A 46 -9.98 -3.38 4.51
CA ASN A 46 -11.31 -3.71 5.05
C ASN A 46 -11.64 -2.99 6.36
N GLU A 47 -11.30 -1.70 6.45
CA GLU A 47 -11.48 -0.86 7.66
C GLU A 47 -10.56 -1.20 8.85
N GLU A 48 -9.65 -2.17 8.69
CA GLU A 48 -8.62 -2.50 9.68
C GLU A 48 -7.28 -1.83 9.32
N ALA A 49 -6.66 -1.18 10.31
CA ALA A 49 -5.37 -0.53 10.12
C ALA A 49 -4.26 -1.57 9.94
N VAL A 50 -3.48 -1.42 8.86
CA VAL A 50 -2.32 -2.26 8.59
C VAL A 50 -1.10 -1.67 9.29
N ALA A 51 -0.42 -2.47 10.10
CA ALA A 51 0.81 -2.08 10.78
C ALA A 51 2.00 -2.02 9.81
N LEU A 52 2.08 -0.97 9.00
CA LEU A 52 3.11 -0.80 7.95
C LEU A 52 4.54 -0.90 8.49
N ASP A 53 4.78 -0.42 9.71
CA ASP A 53 6.09 -0.48 10.35
C ASP A 53 6.58 -1.92 10.57
N SER A 54 5.68 -2.90 10.70
CA SER A 54 6.04 -4.31 10.82
C SER A 54 6.56 -4.91 9.50
N TYR A 55 6.23 -4.29 8.37
CA TYR A 55 6.70 -4.68 7.03
C TYR A 55 7.84 -3.80 6.53
N ALA A 56 8.19 -2.74 7.25
CA ALA A 56 9.16 -1.77 6.82
C ALA A 56 10.60 -2.22 7.15
N THR A 57 11.49 -2.11 6.15
CA THR A 57 12.93 -2.16 6.33
C THR A 57 13.48 -0.75 6.18
N GLY A 58 13.71 -0.07 7.32
CA GLY A 58 14.04 1.36 7.34
C GLY A 58 12.79 2.21 7.14
N THR A 59 12.69 2.93 6.02
CA THR A 59 11.48 3.69 5.64
C THR A 59 10.66 2.99 4.56
N GLN A 60 11.25 2.01 3.87
CA GLN A 60 10.63 1.34 2.73
C GLN A 60 9.92 0.07 3.18
N ALA A 61 8.75 -0.21 2.61
CA ALA A 61 8.04 -1.46 2.81
C ALA A 61 7.64 -2.07 1.46
N SER A 62 7.76 -3.40 1.36
CA SER A 62 7.30 -4.17 0.21
C SER A 62 6.71 -5.46 0.73
N PHE A 63 5.40 -5.62 0.63
CA PHE A 63 4.68 -6.75 1.21
C PHE A 63 3.39 -7.04 0.43
N GLU A 64 2.85 -8.23 0.66
CA GLU A 64 1.58 -8.66 0.10
C GLU A 64 0.50 -8.59 1.19
N LEU A 65 -0.69 -8.13 0.81
CA LEU A 65 -1.87 -8.11 1.65
C LEU A 65 -2.96 -8.99 1.05
N ALA A 66 -3.36 -10.01 1.79
CA ALA A 66 -4.57 -10.78 1.52
C ALA A 66 -5.60 -10.49 2.64
N PRO A 67 -6.90 -10.41 2.32
CA PRO A 67 -7.97 -10.29 3.31
C PRO A 67 -8.18 -11.59 4.08
#